data_AF-A0AB73KW40-F1
#
_entry.id   AF-A0AB73KW40-F1
#
_cell.length_a   1.000
_cell.length_b   1.000
_cell.length_c   1.000
_cell.angle_alpha   90.00
_cell.angle_beta   90.00
_cell.angle_gamma   90.00
#
_symmetry.space_group_name_H-M   'P 1'
#
loop_
_entity.id
_entity.type
_entity.pdbx_description
1 polymer ?
#
loop_
_entity_poly.entity_id
_entity_poly.type
_entity_poly.pdbx_seq_one_letter_code
_entity_poly.pdbx_strand_id
1 'polypeptide(L)' 'MAGDWPDLRERLTNLGAIAEVVEAAPLDPDTRRLTLTRIARDATEAAELALGLAAQTSNGGDDWWHKDAQTW' A
#
# COMPACT_ATOMS: atom_id res chain seq x y z
N MET A 1 -12.31 6.69 0.86
CA MET A 1 -11.70 6.64 2.20
C MET A 1 -10.21 6.41 2.00
N ALA A 2 -9.36 7.28 2.55
CA ALA A 2 -7.93 6.98 2.59
C ALA A 2 -7.76 5.76 3.50
N GLY A 3 -7.20 4.67 2.98
CA GLY A 3 -6.87 3.50 3.79
C GLY A 3 -5.75 3.84 4.76
N ASP A 4 -5.74 3.25 5.95
CA ASP A 4 -4.69 3.44 6.94
C ASP A 4 -3.56 2.41 6.81
N TRP A 5 -2.55 2.48 7.68
CA TRP A 5 -1.42 1.55 7.66
C TRP A 5 -1.85 0.07 7.84
N PRO A 6 -2.75 -0.27 8.78
CA PRO A 6 -3.35 -1.61 8.86
C PRO A 6 -3.98 -2.09 7.55
N ASP A 7 -4.82 -1.27 6.91
CA ASP A 7 -5.47 -1.61 5.64
C ASP A 7 -4.44 -1.86 4.53
N LEU A 8 -3.41 -1.01 4.44
CA LEU A 8 -2.33 -1.18 3.46
C LEU A 8 -1.57 -2.48 3.70
N ARG A 9 -1.27 -2.81 4.95
CA ARG A 9 -0.59 -4.06 5.32
C ARG A 9 -1.41 -5.29 4.92
N GLU A 10 -2.72 -5.27 5.17
CA GLU A 10 -3.62 -6.37 4.78
C GLU A 10 -3.65 -6.54 3.25
N ARG A 11 -3.77 -5.44 2.50
CA ARG A 11 -3.74 -5.47 1.03
C ARG A 11 -2.44 -6.06 0.49
N LEU A 12 -1.29 -5.63 1.01
CA LEU A 12 0.02 -6.15 0.60
C LEU A 12 0.17 -7.63 0.93
N THR A 13 -0.34 -8.07 2.08
CA THR A 13 -0.33 -9.48 2.48
C THR A 13 -1.16 -10.33 1.51
N ASN A 14 -2.37 -9.87 1.19
CA ASN A 14 -3.25 -10.55 0.24
C ASN A 14 -2.64 -10.58 -1.17
N LEU A 15 -2.00 -9.49 -1.60
CA LEU A 15 -1.33 -9.43 -2.89
C LEU A 15 -0.16 -10.43 -2.99
N GLY A 16 0.63 -10.56 -1.92
CA GLY A 16 1.69 -11.56 -1.81
C GLY A 16 1.16 -12.99 -1.92
N ALA A 17 0.10 -13.31 -1.18
CA ALA A 17 -0.53 -14.64 -1.24
C ALA A 17 -1.07 -14.98 -2.64
N ILE A 18 -1.66 -14.01 -3.36
CA ILE A 18 -2.10 -14.22 -4.74
C ILE A 18 -0.89 -14.48 -5.66
N ALA A 19 0.21 -13.74 -5.49
CA ALA A 19 1.42 -13.95 -6.29
C ALA A 19 2.01 -15.35 -6.08
N GLU A 20 2.07 -15.83 -4.83
CA GLU A 20 2.50 -17.20 -4.51
C GLU A 20 1.63 -18.27 -5.18
N VAL A 21 0.30 -18.09 -5.16
CA VAL A 21 -0.62 -18.99 -5.86
C VAL A 21 -0.39 -18.98 -7.36
N VAL A 22 -0.19 -17.81 -7.98
CA VAL A 22 0.06 -17.69 -9.43
C VAL A 22 1.37 -18.37 -9.85
N GLU A 23 2.39 -18.31 -9.00
CA GLU A 23 3.67 -18.97 -9.20
C GLU A 23 3.53 -20.50 -9.13
N ALA A 24 2.85 -21.01 -8.10
CA ALA A 24 2.73 -22.45 -7.85
C ALA A 24 1.67 -23.15 -8.71
N ALA A 25 0.59 -22.46 -9.09
CA ALA A 25 -0.54 -23.08 -9.77
C ALA A 25 -0.30 -23.23 -11.28
N PRO A 26 -0.67 -24.37 -11.88
CA PRO A 26 -0.69 -24.55 -13.33
C PRO A 26 -1.90 -23.82 -13.93
N LEU A 27 -1.76 -22.50 -14.08
CA LEU A 27 -2.74 -21.65 -14.75
C LEU A 27 -2.54 -21.69 -16.27
N ASP A 28 -3.63 -21.52 -17.03
CA ASP A 28 -3.49 -21.27 -18.46
C ASP A 28 -2.73 -19.94 -18.70
N PRO A 29 -2.03 -19.80 -19.84
CA PRO A 29 -1.19 -18.63 -20.09
C PRO A 29 -1.93 -17.29 -20.04
N ASP A 30 -3.19 -17.24 -20.48
CA ASP A 30 -3.96 -16.00 -20.54
C ASP A 30 -4.42 -15.57 -19.16
N THR A 31 -4.93 -16.50 -18.35
CA THR A 31 -5.26 -16.25 -16.94
C THR A 31 -4.01 -15.83 -16.17
N ARG A 32 -2.88 -16.50 -16.37
CA ARG A 32 -1.62 -16.10 -15.71
C ARG A 32 -1.23 -14.67 -16.09
N ARG A 33 -1.26 -14.33 -17.39
CA ARG A 33 -0.93 -12.99 -17.87
C ARG A 33 -1.86 -11.92 -17.29
N LEU A 34 -3.16 -12.17 -17.27
CA LEU A 34 -4.16 -11.26 -16.71
C LEU A 34 -3.95 -11.06 -15.20
N THR A 35 -3.75 -12.16 -14.46
CA THR A 35 -3.52 -12.08 -13.02
C THR A 35 -2.22 -11.33 -12.69
N LEU A 36 -1.11 -11.58 -13.41
CA LEU A 36 0.12 -10.83 -13.23
C LEU A 36 -0.04 -9.34 -13.56
N THR A 37 -0.80 -9.02 -14.60
CA THR A 37 -1.12 -7.62 -14.95
C THR A 37 -1.91 -6.94 -13.83
N ARG A 38 -2.87 -7.66 -13.24
CA ARG A 38 -3.64 -7.15 -12.11
C ARG A 38 -2.77 -6.96 -10.86
N ILE A 39 -1.90 -7.92 -10.55
CA ILE A 39 -0.96 -7.82 -9.44
C ILE A 39 -0.07 -6.58 -9.59
N ALA A 40 0.48 -6.33 -10.78
CA ALA A 40 1.33 -5.18 -11.05
C ALA A 40 0.60 -3.84 -10.85
N ARG A 41 -0.67 -3.77 -11.26
CA ARG A 41 -1.52 -2.61 -11.03
C ARG A 41 -1.78 -2.39 -9.54
N ASP A 42 -2.16 -3.44 -8.83
CA ASP A 42 -2.52 -3.36 -7.41
C ASP A 42 -1.28 -3.03 -6.56
N ALA A 43 -0.09 -3.49 -6.96
CA ALA A 43 1.18 -3.10 -6.36
C ALA A 43 1.47 -1.59 -6.53
N THR A 44 1.20 -1.05 -7.73
CA THR A 44 1.35 0.39 -8.00
C THR A 44 0.40 1.21 -7.14
N GLU A 45 -0.88 0.82 -7.09
CA GLU A 45 -1.89 1.50 -6.24
C GLU A 45 -1.50 1.44 -4.76
N ALA A 46 -0.96 0.31 -4.29
CA ALA A 46 -0.46 0.18 -2.91
C ALA A 46 0.76 1.08 -2.63
N ALA A 47 1.68 1.24 -3.60
CA ALA A 47 2.83 2.13 -3.48
C ALA A 47 2.40 3.61 -3.38
N GLU A 48 1.42 4.03 -4.18
CA GLU A 48 0.85 5.38 -4.12
C GLU A 48 0.18 5.66 -2.77
N LEU A 49 -0.57 4.68 -2.24
CA LEU A 49 -1.16 4.76 -0.90
C LEU A 49 -0.09 4.87 0.19
N ALA A 50 0.98 4.07 0.10
CA ALA A 50 2.10 4.12 1.03
C ALA A 50 2.77 5.50 1.05
N LEU A 51 2.98 6.10 -0.12
CA LEU A 51 3.51 7.47 -0.25
C LEU A 51 2.58 8.49 0.40
N GLY A 52 1.27 8.39 0.16
CA GLY A 52 0.27 9.27 0.77
C GLY A 52 0.24 9.17 2.30
N LEU A 53 0.30 7.95 2.84
CA LEU A 53 0.34 7.70 4.28
C LEU A 53 1.63 8.21 4.92
N ALA A 54 2.78 7.99 4.27
CA ALA A 54 4.06 8.50 4.74
C ALA A 54 4.07 10.04 4.82
N ALA A 55 3.53 10.71 3.81
CA ALA A 55 3.41 12.17 3.77
C ALA A 55 2.47 12.72 4.87
N GLN A 56 1.40 11.99 5.22
CA GLN A 56 0.52 12.37 6.32
C GLN A 56 1.23 12.27 7.67
N THR A 57 2.01 11.21 7.90
CA THR A 57 2.81 11.07 9.12
C THR A 57 3.92 12.11 9.24
N SER A 58 4.54 12.55 8.13
CA SER A 58 5.52 13.64 8.19
C SER A 58 4.87 14.99 8.50
N ASN A 59 3.72 15.30 7.90
CA ASN A 59 3.04 16.58 8.14
C ASN A 59 2.39 16.68 9.53
N GLY A 60 1.98 15.55 10.12
CA GLY A 60 1.48 15.53 11.51
C GLY A 60 2.59 15.67 12.57
N GLY A 61 3.86 15.49 12.19
CA GLY A 61 5.03 15.58 13.06
C GLY A 61 5.55 17.01 13.29
N ASP A 62 5.20 17.97 12.45
CA ASP A 62 5.65 19.36 12.62
C ASP A 62 4.70 20.19 13.53
N ASP A 63 3.44 19.74 13.66
CA ASP A 63 2.37 20.53 14.28
C ASP A 63 2.41 20.54 15.82
N TRP A 64 3.15 19.62 16.44
CA TRP A 64 3.28 19.54 17.92
C TRP A 64 4.41 20.42 18.48
N TRP A 65 5.51 20.62 17.74
CA TRP A 65 6.61 21.52 18.16
C TRP A 65 6.24 23.00 18.06
N HIS A 66 5.33 23.37 17.16
CA HIS A 66 4.94 24.77 16.98
C HIS A 66 3.89 25.27 18.00
N LYS A 67 3.16 24.38 18.68
CA LYS A 67 2.19 24.79 19.72
C LYS A 67 2.84 25.22 21.03
N ASP A 68 3.96 24.63 21.39
CA ASP A 68 4.69 24.96 22.63
C ASP A 68 5.56 26.23 22.47
N ALA A 69 5.82 26.67 21.25
CA ALA A 69 6.65 27.84 20.96
C ALA A 69 5.90 29.20 21.00
N GLN A 70 4.57 29.20 21.18
CA GLN A 70 3.76 30.43 21.22
C GLN A 70 3.20 30.79 22.62
N THR A 71 3.64 30.12 23.69
CA THR A 71 3.17 30.36 25.07
C THR A 71 4.26 30.87 26.02
N TRP A 72 5.12 31.79 25.56
CA TRP A 72 6.06 32.53 26.41
C TRP A 72 6.06 34.02 26.10
#